data_AF-A0A1R3TYM6-F1
#
_entry.id   AF-A0A1R3TYM6-F1
#
_cell.length_a   1.000
_cell.length_b   1.000
_cell.length_c   1.000
_cell.angle_alpha   90.00
_cell.angle_beta   90.00
_cell.angle_gamma   90.00
#
_symmetry.space_group_name_H-M   'P 1'
#
loop_
_entity.id
_entity.type
_entity.pdbx_description
1 polymer ?
#
loop_
_entity_poly.entity_id
_entity_poly.type
_entity_poly.pdbx_seq_one_letter_code
_entity_poly.pdbx_strand_id
1 'polypeptide(L)'
;MTVAKYEERLEQNLHDLCDRVHTGRYRPQAVRRVYIPKADGGKRPLGVPTLEDKIVQCAVAEVLSAVYEADFCGFSYGFRPGRNSHMALDALHTAIMSQRVNWVLDADIRSFFDSVDHEWLLQMVAHRIADPRIPAYQAVAAGGKSSERRDI
;
A
#
# COMPACT_ATOMS: atom_id res chain seq x y z
N MET A 1 12.32 -15.80 8.49
CA MET A 1 13.57 -15.02 8.65
C MET A 1 13.29 -13.89 9.63
N THR A 2 14.15 -13.66 10.64
CA THR A 2 14.05 -12.49 11.54
C THR A 2 14.93 -11.35 11.00
N VAL A 3 14.71 -10.12 11.48
CA VAL A 3 15.53 -8.95 11.09
C VAL A 3 16.99 -9.17 11.50
N ALA A 4 17.24 -9.55 12.76
CA ALA A 4 18.60 -9.79 13.26
C ALA A 4 19.36 -10.84 12.42
N LYS A 5 18.71 -11.93 12.03
CA LYS A 5 19.33 -12.95 11.18
C LYS A 5 19.59 -12.47 9.76
N TYR A 6 18.73 -11.61 9.22
CA TYR A 6 18.93 -11.01 7.90
C TYR A 6 20.11 -10.04 7.89
N GLU A 7 20.32 -9.34 9.00
CA GLU A 7 21.39 -8.36 9.20
C GLU A 7 22.79 -8.99 9.25
N GLU A 8 22.92 -10.25 9.70
CA GLU A 8 24.19 -11.00 9.73
C GLU A 8 24.92 -11.02 8.38
N ARG A 9 24.18 -10.98 7.27
CA ARG A 9 24.73 -10.94 5.89
C ARG A 9 24.06 -9.84 5.06
N LEU A 10 23.85 -8.67 5.68
CA LEU A 10 23.04 -7.58 5.13
C LEU A 10 23.37 -7.24 3.69
N GLU A 11 24.62 -6.87 3.39
CA GLU A 11 25.03 -6.43 2.05
C GLU A 11 24.81 -7.52 0.99
N GLN A 12 25.16 -8.75 1.31
CA GLN A 12 25.02 -9.89 0.39
C GLN A 12 23.54 -10.19 0.11
N ASN A 13 22.70 -10.15 1.15
CA ASN A 13 21.26 -10.36 1.01
C ASN A 13 20.61 -9.23 0.18
N LEU A 14 21.03 -7.98 0.39
CA LEU A 14 20.53 -6.83 -0.37
C LEU A 14 20.97 -6.87 -1.83
N HIS A 15 22.23 -7.23 -2.12
CA HIS A 15 22.69 -7.39 -3.50
C HIS A 15 21.93 -8.51 -4.21
N ASP A 16 21.77 -9.69 -3.58
CA ASP A 16 20.98 -10.79 -4.17
C ASP A 16 19.52 -10.39 -4.41
N LEU A 17 18.89 -9.70 -3.44
CA LEU A 17 17.52 -9.21 -3.59
C LEU A 17 17.41 -8.22 -4.76
N CYS A 18 18.35 -7.28 -4.84
CA CYS A 18 18.43 -6.31 -5.94
C CYS A 18 18.55 -7.01 -7.29
N ASP A 19 19.46 -7.99 -7.42
CA ASP A 19 19.65 -8.77 -8.64
C ASP A 19 18.40 -9.56 -9.02
N ARG A 20 17.75 -10.21 -8.04
CA ARG A 20 16.48 -10.93 -8.28
C ARG A 20 15.38 -10.01 -8.75
N VAL A 21 15.27 -8.81 -8.19
CA VAL A 21 14.30 -7.79 -8.64
C VAL A 21 14.62 -7.39 -10.07
N HIS A 22 15.84 -6.93 -10.37
CA HIS A 22 16.23 -6.44 -11.70
C HIS A 22 16.10 -7.50 -12.80
N THR A 23 16.38 -8.76 -12.48
CA THR A 23 16.26 -9.88 -13.42
C THR A 23 14.85 -10.46 -13.55
N GLY A 24 13.86 -9.92 -12.81
CA GLY A 24 12.48 -10.41 -12.81
C GLY A 24 12.29 -11.79 -12.15
N ARG A 25 13.31 -12.28 -11.44
CA ARG A 25 13.27 -13.57 -10.71
C ARG A 25 12.66 -13.44 -9.32
N TYR A 26 12.52 -12.22 -8.81
CA TYR A 26 11.88 -11.97 -7.53
C TYR A 26 10.39 -12.33 -7.57
N ARG A 27 9.95 -13.14 -6.60
CA ARG A 27 8.56 -13.56 -6.42
C ARG A 27 8.11 -13.19 -5.00
N PRO A 28 7.14 -12.27 -4.85
CA PRO A 28 6.56 -11.92 -3.57
C PRO A 28 6.05 -13.16 -2.83
N GLN A 29 6.24 -13.20 -1.52
CA GLN A 29 5.75 -14.30 -0.69
C GLN A 29 4.31 -14.04 -0.21
N ALA A 30 3.61 -15.10 0.15
CA ALA A 30 2.28 -14.98 0.72
C ALA A 30 2.31 -14.20 2.04
N VAL A 31 1.43 -13.20 2.15
CA VAL A 31 1.33 -12.34 3.33
C VAL A 31 0.79 -13.14 4.52
N ARG A 32 1.46 -13.07 5.67
CA ARG A 32 1.05 -13.77 6.89
C ARG A 32 -0.09 -13.02 7.58
N ARG A 33 -1.23 -13.67 7.80
CA ARG A 33 -2.37 -13.10 8.54
C ARG A 33 -2.09 -13.13 10.06
N VAL A 34 -2.18 -11.99 10.72
CA VAL A 34 -2.09 -11.85 12.18
C VAL A 34 -3.33 -11.11 12.67
N TYR A 35 -3.86 -11.47 13.83
CA TYR A 35 -5.04 -10.84 14.40
C TYR A 35 -4.67 -10.00 15.63
N ILE A 36 -4.98 -8.71 15.59
CA ILE A 36 -4.79 -7.80 16.73
C ILE A 36 -6.14 -7.56 17.40
N PRO A 37 -6.26 -7.66 18.73
CA PRO A 37 -7.49 -7.34 19.44
C PRO A 37 -7.81 -5.85 19.30
N LYS A 38 -9.09 -5.55 19.09
CA LYS A 38 -9.63 -4.20 19.19
C LYS A 38 -10.13 -3.93 20.61
N ALA A 39 -10.27 -2.66 20.96
CA ALA A 39 -10.88 -2.24 22.23
C ALA A 39 -12.36 -2.66 22.36
N ASP A 40 -13.05 -2.88 21.24
CA ASP A 40 -14.46 -3.28 21.16
C ASP A 40 -14.68 -4.81 21.24
N GLY A 41 -13.62 -5.60 21.46
CA GLY A 41 -13.68 -7.07 21.51
C GLY A 41 -13.58 -7.77 20.16
N GLY A 42 -13.61 -7.03 19.05
CA GLY A 42 -13.34 -7.56 17.71
C GLY A 42 -11.86 -7.86 17.47
N LYS A 43 -11.54 -8.52 16.34
CA LYS A 43 -10.15 -8.71 15.88
C LYS A 43 -9.93 -7.96 14.57
N ARG A 44 -8.85 -7.19 14.48
CA ARG A 44 -8.37 -6.59 13.22
C ARG A 44 -7.41 -7.56 12.54
N PRO A 45 -7.75 -8.10 11.37
CA PRO A 45 -6.78 -8.85 10.58
C PRO A 45 -5.72 -7.89 10.03
N LEU A 46 -4.45 -8.24 10.18
CA LEU A 46 -3.31 -7.59 9.56
C LEU A 46 -2.61 -8.57 8.63
N GLY A 47 -2.23 -8.09 7.45
CA GLY A 47 -1.30 -8.77 6.58
C GLY A 47 0.12 -8.34 6.90
N VAL A 48 0.96 -9.27 7.36
CA VAL A 48 2.38 -9.03 7.62
C VAL A 48 3.20 -9.61 6.47
N PRO A 49 3.77 -8.78 5.57
CA PRO A 49 4.63 -9.25 4.49
C PRO A 49 5.97 -9.78 5.04
N THR A 50 6.72 -10.50 4.22
CA THR A 50 8.09 -10.89 4.61
C THR A 50 9.01 -9.68 4.65
N LEU A 51 10.19 -9.83 5.27
CA LEU A 51 11.15 -8.74 5.38
C LEU A 51 11.59 -8.22 4.01
N GLU A 52 11.93 -9.11 3.08
CA GLU A 52 12.31 -8.73 1.72
C GLU A 52 11.16 -8.07 0.97
N ASP A 53 9.94 -8.60 1.10
CA ASP A 53 8.75 -7.97 0.49
C ASP A 53 8.53 -6.56 1.03
N LYS A 54 8.74 -6.35 2.34
CA LYS A 54 8.63 -5.03 2.94
C LYS A 54 9.70 -4.08 2.40
N ILE A 55 10.94 -4.54 2.23
CA ILE A 55 12.04 -3.73 1.66
C ILE A 55 11.68 -3.32 0.22
N VAL A 56 11.27 -4.26 -0.62
CA VAL A 56 10.90 -3.99 -2.01
C VAL A 56 9.68 -3.07 -2.09
N GLN A 57 8.64 -3.32 -1.29
CA GLN A 57 7.45 -2.46 -1.23
C GLN A 57 7.79 -1.03 -0.79
N CYS A 58 8.66 -0.86 0.22
CA CYS A 58 9.11 0.46 0.65
C CYS A 58 9.88 1.19 -0.46
N ALA A 59 10.81 0.53 -1.13
CA ALA A 59 11.57 1.13 -2.23
C ALA A 59 10.65 1.54 -3.40
N VAL A 60 9.69 0.69 -3.78
CA VAL A 60 8.69 1.03 -4.80
C VAL A 60 7.83 2.21 -4.33
N ALA A 61 7.35 2.19 -3.09
CA ALA A 61 6.52 3.27 -2.54
C ALA A 61 7.24 4.61 -2.51
N GLU A 62 8.55 4.63 -2.22
CA GLU A 62 9.36 5.85 -2.23
C GLU A 62 9.44 6.45 -3.64
N VAL A 63 9.76 5.63 -4.64
CA VAL A 63 9.80 6.06 -6.06
C VAL A 63 8.44 6.55 -6.52
N LEU A 64 7.36 5.80 -6.24
CA LEU A 64 6.01 6.20 -6.62
C LEU A 64 5.59 7.49 -5.92
N SER A 65 5.92 7.66 -4.64
CA SER A 65 5.59 8.87 -3.89
C SER A 65 6.26 10.11 -4.51
N ALA A 66 7.53 10.00 -4.93
CA ALA A 66 8.22 11.09 -5.61
C ALA A 66 7.53 11.55 -6.91
N VAL A 67 6.89 10.61 -7.63
CA VAL A 67 6.13 10.92 -8.85
C VAL A 67 4.75 11.50 -8.52
N TYR A 68 3.99 10.84 -7.64
CA TYR A 68 2.59 11.18 -7.39
C TYR A 68 2.39 12.37 -6.44
N GLU A 69 3.37 12.71 -5.59
CA GLU A 69 3.27 13.90 -4.72
C GLU A 69 3.11 15.20 -5.52
N ALA A 70 3.64 15.27 -6.74
CA ALA A 70 3.46 16.41 -7.64
C ALA A 70 2.00 16.57 -8.11
N ASP A 71 1.21 15.50 -8.10
CA ASP A 71 -0.14 15.45 -8.65
C ASP A 71 -1.24 15.41 -7.57
N PHE A 72 -0.90 14.96 -6.36
CA PHE A 72 -1.90 14.81 -5.30
C PHE A 72 -2.57 16.14 -4.94
N CYS A 73 -3.91 16.11 -4.89
CA CYS A 73 -4.72 17.25 -4.49
C CYS A 73 -4.26 17.86 -3.15
N GLY A 74 -4.33 19.19 -3.05
CA GLY A 74 -3.93 19.93 -1.84
C GLY A 74 -4.73 19.55 -0.59
N PHE A 75 -5.94 19.03 -0.76
CA PHE A 75 -6.85 18.56 0.29
C PHE A 75 -6.75 17.04 0.57
N SER A 76 -5.74 16.36 0.03
CA SER A 76 -5.41 14.98 0.40
C SER A 76 -4.35 14.97 1.49
N TYR A 77 -4.62 14.35 2.64
CA TYR A 77 -3.74 14.39 3.82
C TYR A 77 -3.29 13.03 4.32
N GLY A 78 -3.99 11.95 3.96
CA GLY A 78 -3.70 10.60 4.45
C GLY A 78 -2.45 10.00 3.81
N PHE A 79 -1.59 9.38 4.62
CA PHE A 79 -0.42 8.59 4.18
C PHE A 79 0.57 9.34 3.28
N ARG A 80 0.68 10.66 3.41
CA ARG A 80 1.57 11.51 2.61
C ARG A 80 2.72 12.09 3.45
N PRO A 81 3.94 12.18 2.90
CA PRO A 81 5.06 12.85 3.56
C PRO A 81 4.70 14.30 3.94
N GLY A 82 5.00 14.71 5.17
CA GLY A 82 4.76 16.08 5.64
C GLY A 82 3.28 16.46 5.83
N ARG A 83 2.33 15.51 5.69
CA ARG A 83 0.91 15.74 5.98
C ARG A 83 0.41 14.83 7.09
N ASN A 84 -0.58 15.30 7.83
CA ASN A 84 -1.16 14.58 8.96
C ASN A 84 -2.66 14.88 9.13
N SER A 85 -3.30 14.14 10.03
CA SER A 85 -4.74 14.26 10.33
C SER A 85 -5.13 15.62 10.92
N HIS A 86 -4.24 16.27 11.68
CA HIS A 86 -4.52 17.58 12.25
C HIS A 86 -4.63 18.66 11.17
N MET A 87 -3.77 18.61 10.15
CA MET A 87 -3.87 19.52 9.00
C MET A 87 -5.20 19.35 8.24
N ALA A 88 -5.73 18.12 8.16
CA ALA A 88 -7.04 17.87 7.55
C ALA A 88 -8.17 18.50 8.38
N LEU A 89 -8.10 18.38 9.71
CA LEU A 89 -9.06 19.00 10.64
C LEU A 89 -8.99 20.54 10.57
N ASP A 90 -7.80 21.12 10.52
CA ASP A 90 -7.60 22.56 10.42
C ASP A 90 -8.17 23.11 9.09
N ALA A 91 -7.95 22.40 7.99
CA ALA A 91 -8.51 22.76 6.70
C ALA A 91 -10.05 22.69 6.70
N LEU A 92 -10.62 21.63 7.29
CA LEU A 92 -12.07 21.48 7.45
C LEU A 92 -12.66 22.60 8.34
N HIS A 93 -12.02 22.88 9.47
CA HIS A 93 -12.42 23.94 10.39
C HIS A 93 -12.44 25.30 9.70
N THR A 94 -11.36 25.62 8.98
CA THR A 94 -11.24 26.87 8.23
C THR A 94 -12.32 26.98 7.17
N ALA A 95 -12.59 25.90 6.40
CA ALA A 95 -13.62 25.89 5.38
C ALA A 95 -15.03 26.13 5.96
N ILE A 96 -15.37 25.47 7.07
CA ILE A 96 -16.68 25.63 7.72
C ILE A 96 -16.85 27.02 8.34
N MET A 97 -15.82 27.55 8.99
CA MET A 97 -15.90 28.82 9.73
C MET A 97 -15.80 30.05 8.82
N SER A 98 -15.10 29.95 7.69
CA SER A 98 -14.91 31.08 6.76
C SER A 98 -15.95 31.16 5.64
N GLN A 99 -16.68 30.08 5.37
CA GLN A 99 -17.66 29.99 4.29
C GLN A 99 -19.06 29.68 4.84
N ARG A 100 -20.11 29.95 4.06
CA ARG A 100 -21.49 29.57 4.42
C ARG A 100 -21.77 28.10 4.11
N VAL A 101 -21.09 27.20 4.81
CA VAL A 101 -21.32 25.75 4.70
C VAL A 101 -22.48 25.36 5.60
N ASN A 102 -23.57 24.87 5.01
CA ASN A 102 -24.77 24.43 5.77
C ASN A 102 -24.84 22.90 5.94
N TRP A 103 -24.09 22.15 5.13
CA TRP A 103 -24.16 20.68 5.09
C TRP A 103 -22.76 20.09 4.90
N VAL A 104 -22.48 19.01 5.62
CA VAL A 104 -21.27 18.21 5.46
C VAL A 104 -21.69 16.81 5.05
N LEU A 105 -21.14 16.33 3.94
CA LEU A 105 -21.32 14.95 3.49
C LEU A 105 -20.20 14.10 4.08
N ASP A 106 -20.55 13.17 4.95
CA ASP A 106 -19.65 12.14 5.44
C ASP A 106 -19.78 10.88 4.57
N ALA A 107 -18.68 10.46 3.96
CA ALA A 107 -18.63 9.34 3.04
C ALA A 107 -17.38 8.49 3.29
N ASP A 108 -17.58 7.18 3.44
CA ASP A 108 -16.52 6.20 3.67
C ASP A 108 -16.61 5.04 2.69
N ILE A 109 -15.45 4.52 2.26
CA ILE A 109 -15.37 3.36 1.37
C ILE A 109 -15.13 2.11 2.22
N ARG A 110 -16.15 1.25 2.25
CA ARG A 110 -16.07 -0.03 2.97
C ARG A 110 -15.02 -0.94 2.33
N SER A 111 -14.11 -1.46 3.15
CA SER A 111 -13.15 -2.49 2.75
C SER A 111 -12.38 -2.15 1.46
N PHE A 112 -11.87 -0.92 1.34
CA PHE A 112 -11.17 -0.42 0.15
C PHE A 112 -10.15 -1.43 -0.41
N PHE A 113 -9.24 -1.94 0.41
CA PHE A 113 -8.18 -2.87 -0.05
C PHE A 113 -8.68 -4.27 -0.42
N ASP A 114 -9.84 -4.70 0.09
CA ASP A 114 -10.41 -6.01 -0.25
C ASP A 114 -11.29 -5.94 -1.52
N SER A 115 -11.75 -4.73 -1.89
CA SER A 115 -12.73 -4.49 -2.96
C SER A 115 -12.19 -3.71 -4.16
N VAL A 116 -10.97 -3.16 -4.07
CA VAL A 116 -10.34 -2.44 -5.17
C VAL A 116 -10.15 -3.35 -6.40
N ASP A 117 -10.58 -2.86 -7.56
CA ASP A 117 -10.32 -3.55 -8.83
C ASP A 117 -8.84 -3.40 -9.19
N HIS A 118 -8.13 -4.51 -9.22
CA HIS A 118 -6.70 -4.56 -9.51
C HIS A 118 -6.37 -4.16 -10.94
N GLU A 119 -7.24 -4.44 -11.91
CA GLU A 119 -7.01 -4.04 -13.30
C GLU A 119 -7.07 -2.53 -13.42
N TRP A 120 -8.12 -1.92 -12.85
CA TRP A 120 -8.25 -0.46 -12.82
C TRP A 120 -7.12 0.21 -12.05
N LEU A 121 -6.71 -0.34 -10.89
CA LEU A 121 -5.60 0.21 -10.12
C LEU A 121 -4.30 0.22 -10.95
N LEU A 122 -4.00 -0.87 -11.68
CA LEU A 122 -2.81 -0.96 -12.51
C LEU A 122 -2.87 -0.01 -13.71
N GLN A 123 -4.04 0.17 -14.33
CA GLN A 123 -4.23 1.18 -15.39
C GLN A 123 -3.95 2.60 -14.87
N MET A 124 -4.43 2.93 -13.67
CA MET A 124 -4.17 4.22 -13.04
C MET A 124 -2.68 4.43 -12.76
N VAL A 125 -1.99 3.40 -12.28
CA VAL A 125 -0.53 3.45 -12.06
C VAL A 125 0.22 3.67 -13.38
N ALA A 126 -0.20 2.98 -14.45
CA ALA A 126 0.43 3.05 -15.77
C ALA A 126 0.33 4.43 -16.44
N HIS A 127 -0.60 5.29 -16.02
CA HIS A 127 -0.69 6.65 -16.57
C HIS A 127 0.55 7.52 -16.28
N ARG A 128 1.22 7.31 -15.15
CA ARG A 128 2.44 8.05 -14.79
C ARG A 128 3.71 7.20 -14.84
N ILE A 129 3.57 5.88 -14.75
CA ILE A 129 4.70 4.95 -14.69
C ILE A 129 4.76 4.15 -15.99
N ALA A 130 5.74 4.49 -16.83
CA ALA A 130 5.96 3.78 -18.10
C ALA A 130 6.75 2.46 -17.94
N ASP A 131 7.31 2.18 -16.77
CA ASP A 131 8.11 0.98 -16.54
C ASP A 131 7.20 -0.27 -16.41
N PRO A 132 7.27 -1.22 -17.37
CA PRO A 132 6.41 -2.40 -17.38
C PRO A 132 6.71 -3.40 -16.26
N ARG A 133 7.86 -3.26 -15.59
CA ARG A 133 8.26 -4.15 -14.49
C ARG A 133 7.41 -3.89 -13.24
N ILE A 134 7.02 -2.63 -13.00
CA ILE A 134 6.24 -2.23 -11.81
C ILE A 134 4.85 -2.90 -11.77
N PRO A 135 4.05 -2.88 -12.86
CA PRO A 135 2.81 -3.65 -12.93
C PRO A 135 3.02 -5.16 -12.79
N ALA A 136 4.11 -5.70 -13.35
CA ALA A 136 4.42 -7.12 -13.28
C ALA A 136 4.75 -7.61 -11.84
N TYR A 137 5.38 -6.78 -11.00
CA TYR A 137 5.63 -7.14 -9.60
C TYR A 137 4.35 -7.21 -8.76
N GLN A 138 3.33 -6.40 -9.09
CA GLN A 138 2.05 -6.43 -8.36
C GLN A 138 1.13 -7.58 -8.80
N ALA A 139 1.14 -7.96 -10.09
CA ALA A 139 0.36 -9.08 -10.61
C ALA A 139 0.73 -10.42 -9.94
N VAL A 140 2.01 -10.60 -9.57
CA VAL A 140 2.46 -11.81 -8.86
C VAL A 140 2.04 -11.80 -7.39
N ALA A 141 1.91 -10.63 -6.75
CA ALA A 141 1.43 -10.51 -5.37
C ALA A 141 -0.09 -10.72 -5.25
N ALA A 142 -0.86 -10.44 -6.31
CA ALA A 142 -2.32 -10.63 -6.35
C ALA A 142 -2.75 -12.06 -6.75
N GLY A 143 -1.83 -12.92 -7.21
CA GLY A 143 -2.08 -14.26 -7.75
C GLY A 143 -2.35 -15.37 -6.72
N GLY A 144 -2.91 -15.04 -5.55
CA GLY A 144 -3.25 -15.97 -4.48
C GLY A 144 -4.74 -16.30 -4.37
N LYS A 145 -5.49 -16.33 -5.47
CA LYS A 145 -6.85 -16.93 -5.46
C LYS A 145 -6.73 -18.41 -5.78
N SER A 146 -6.45 -19.21 -4.75
CA SER A 146 -6.65 -20.65 -4.82
C SER A 146 -8.14 -20.93 -5.04
N SER A 147 -8.42 -21.56 -6.16
CA SER A 147 -9.69 -22.19 -6.48
C SER A 147 -10.06 -23.17 -5.37
N GLU A 148 -11.16 -22.92 -4.67
CA GLU A 148 -11.87 -23.94 -3.92
C GLU A 148 -13.34 -23.96 -4.36
N ARG A 149 -13.55 -24.85 -5.34
CA ARG A 149 -14.70 -25.74 -5.55
C ARG A 149 -16.11 -25.14 -5.47
N ARG A 150 -16.75 -25.16 -6.65
CA ARG A 150 -18.15 -25.54 -6.84
C ARG A 150 -18.45 -26.87 -6.12
N ASP A 151 -19.74 -27.08 -5.85
CA ASP A 151 -20.39 -28.16 -5.09
C ASP A 151 -20.72 -27.63 -3.67
N ILE A 152 -21.93 -27.12 -3.38
CA ILE A 152 -23.27 -27.71 -3.52
C ILE A 152 -24.30 -26.61 -3.81
#